data_AF-A0A084WLY3-F1
#
_entry.id   AF-A0A084WLY3-F1
#
_cell.length_a   1.000
_cell.length_b   1.000
_cell.length_c   1.000
_cell.angle_alpha   90.00
_cell.angle_beta   90.00
_cell.angle_gamma   90.00
#
_symmetry.space_group_name_H-M   'P 1'
#
loop_
_entity.id
_entity.type
_entity.pdbx_description
1 polymer ?
#
loop_
_entity_poly.entity_id
_entity_poly.type
_entity_poly.pdbx_seq_one_letter_code
_entity_poly.pdbx_strand_id
1 'polypeptide(L)'
;MFKLVRYARPTLRCRAQCLHGGPSKDNIEIGPKVNLDPELEKQIESDKQRLQWRTPYSERPDSFYSAFKLFASENRNSELVEKMQQPINLAPAAILEWWQKRRANIEAHMQKFIPERHATLGDDIATAHFIVHRGGSVRFRGDTQWIKMDDDDQYDLPRHHVPGMVLEEVRCDGMQLFYEGMENIQKLLRLKHLSFENVSLFDDWYLDRISGNTLPSLEKLNLRGTAITHRGLNCLYRLPSLKLLLVDDPERDIHWKLTVAMLEEWNPSLRVTSNDQ
;
A
#
# COMPACT_ATOMS: atom_id res chain seq x y z
N MET A 1 12.57 -28.08 -76.53
CA MET A 1 13.56 -27.06 -76.10
C MET A 1 12.79 -25.78 -75.82
N PHE A 2 12.87 -25.23 -74.61
CA PHE A 2 12.87 -23.80 -74.22
C PHE A 2 12.46 -23.66 -72.75
N LYS A 3 13.22 -22.82 -72.05
CA LYS A 3 13.48 -22.79 -70.60
C LYS A 3 12.34 -22.16 -69.77
N LEU A 4 12.26 -22.60 -68.52
CA LEU A 4 11.58 -21.94 -67.40
C LEU A 4 12.07 -20.49 -67.19
N VAL A 5 11.14 -19.58 -66.93
CA VAL A 5 11.41 -18.33 -66.18
C VAL A 5 10.30 -18.16 -65.14
N ARG A 6 10.67 -18.27 -63.86
CA ARG A 6 9.81 -17.94 -62.71
C ARG A 6 9.80 -16.43 -62.53
N TYR A 7 8.63 -15.79 -62.57
CA TYR A 7 8.46 -14.41 -62.16
C TYR A 7 8.24 -14.34 -60.64
N ALA A 8 9.21 -13.79 -59.92
CA ALA A 8 9.04 -13.32 -58.55
C ALA A 8 8.31 -11.97 -58.57
N ARG A 9 7.27 -11.81 -57.74
CA ARG A 9 6.61 -10.51 -57.50
C ARG A 9 7.36 -9.75 -56.40
N PRO A 10 7.68 -8.45 -56.55
CA PRO A 10 8.18 -7.65 -55.45
C PRO A 10 7.07 -6.90 -54.71
N THR A 11 7.31 -6.78 -53.40
CA THR A 11 6.97 -5.70 -52.45
C THR A 11 5.52 -5.50 -51.98
N LEU A 12 5.32 -5.89 -50.73
CA LEU A 12 4.36 -5.32 -49.79
C LEU A 12 4.54 -3.80 -49.71
N ARG A 13 3.44 -3.06 -49.82
CA ARG A 13 3.35 -1.64 -49.44
C ARG A 13 3.68 -1.51 -47.95
N CYS A 14 4.84 -0.94 -47.61
CA CYS A 14 5.03 -0.35 -46.29
C CYS A 14 4.13 0.89 -46.20
N ARG A 15 3.05 0.76 -45.44
CA ARG A 15 2.28 1.91 -44.94
C ARG A 15 3.18 2.60 -43.92
N ALA A 16 3.70 3.78 -44.24
CA ALA A 16 4.38 4.61 -43.26
C ALA A 16 3.37 4.99 -42.18
N GLN A 17 3.41 4.30 -41.04
CA GLN A 17 2.80 4.80 -39.82
C GLN A 17 3.70 5.93 -39.33
N CYS A 18 3.19 7.16 -39.40
CA CYS A 18 3.79 8.30 -38.73
C CYS A 18 3.77 8.01 -37.23
N LEU A 19 4.90 7.53 -36.70
CA LEU A 19 5.14 7.40 -35.28
C LEU A 19 5.22 8.81 -34.69
N HIS A 20 4.10 9.30 -34.15
CA HIS A 20 4.10 10.40 -33.19
C HIS A 20 4.66 9.89 -31.85
N GLY A 21 5.96 9.62 -31.82
CA GLY A 21 6.69 9.37 -30.58
C GLY A 21 7.07 10.72 -29.96
N GLY A 22 6.29 11.18 -28.99
CA GLY A 22 6.80 12.13 -28.00
C GLY A 22 7.86 11.46 -27.11
N PRO A 23 8.66 12.23 -26.35
CA PRO A 23 9.66 11.65 -25.46
C PRO A 23 8.94 10.99 -24.27
N SER A 24 8.60 9.71 -24.42
CA SER A 24 8.19 8.87 -23.30
C SER A 24 9.44 8.50 -22.50
N LYS A 25 9.53 8.95 -21.25
CA LYS A 25 10.53 8.49 -20.25
C LYS A 25 10.33 7.03 -19.82
N ASP A 26 9.40 6.31 -20.44
CA ASP A 26 9.26 4.87 -20.29
C ASP A 26 10.35 4.20 -21.16
N ASN A 27 11.55 4.05 -20.59
CA ASN A 27 12.54 3.08 -21.09
C ASN A 27 11.93 1.67 -20.94
N ILE A 28 11.07 1.29 -21.89
CA ILE A 28 10.78 -0.12 -22.11
C ILE A 28 12.06 -0.67 -22.74
N GLU A 29 12.89 -1.31 -21.93
CA GLU A 29 14.12 -1.95 -22.39
C GLU A 29 13.75 -3.18 -23.22
N ILE A 30 13.49 -2.96 -24.50
CA ILE A 30 13.27 -4.02 -25.48
C ILE A 30 14.66 -4.54 -25.87
N GLY A 31 15.23 -5.40 -25.02
CA GLY A 31 16.47 -6.13 -25.31
C GLY A 31 17.45 -6.18 -24.13
N PRO A 32 18.45 -7.09 -24.19
CA PRO A 32 19.48 -7.18 -23.17
C PRO A 32 20.29 -5.88 -23.08
N LYS A 33 20.51 -5.37 -21.87
CA LYS A 33 21.39 -4.21 -21.63
C LYS A 33 22.79 -4.52 -22.15
N VAL A 34 23.23 -3.78 -23.16
CA VAL A 34 24.61 -3.81 -23.63
C VAL A 34 25.46 -3.14 -22.56
N ASN A 35 26.47 -3.82 -22.01
CA ASN A 35 27.49 -3.20 -21.16
C ASN A 35 28.29 -2.21 -22.02
N LEU A 36 27.93 -0.94 -21.94
CA LEU A 36 28.60 0.17 -22.64
C LEU A 36 29.55 0.85 -21.67
N ASP A 37 30.66 1.37 -22.17
CA ASP A 37 31.60 2.14 -21.36
C ASP A 37 30.93 3.42 -20.81
N PRO A 38 31.17 3.79 -19.53
CA PRO A 38 30.43 4.86 -18.84
C PRO A 38 30.65 6.25 -19.45
N GLU A 39 31.73 6.45 -20.20
CA GLU A 39 32.02 7.69 -20.91
C GLU A 39 31.20 7.82 -22.21
N LEU A 40 30.98 6.69 -22.88
CA LEU A 40 30.17 6.60 -24.09
C LEU A 40 28.67 6.77 -23.76
N GLU A 41 28.21 6.23 -22.63
CA GLU A 41 26.84 6.48 -22.14
C GLU A 41 26.59 7.97 -21.90
N LYS A 42 27.55 8.68 -21.30
CA LYS A 42 27.45 10.13 -21.10
C LYS A 42 27.42 10.89 -22.41
N GLN A 43 28.22 10.49 -23.39
CA GLN A 43 28.18 11.09 -24.74
C GLN A 43 26.83 10.86 -25.41
N ILE A 44 26.31 9.63 -25.40
CA ILE A 44 25.00 9.29 -25.94
C ILE A 44 23.87 10.07 -25.24
N GLU A 45 23.94 10.23 -23.91
CA GLU A 45 22.99 11.03 -23.13
C GLU A 45 23.04 12.51 -23.56
N SER A 46 24.24 13.07 -23.71
CA SER A 46 24.45 14.45 -24.15
C SER A 46 23.97 14.69 -25.58
N ASP A 47 24.21 13.73 -26.47
CA ASP A 47 23.75 13.78 -27.85
C ASP A 47 22.24 13.63 -27.93
N LYS A 48 21.63 12.73 -27.13
CA LYS A 48 20.17 12.63 -27.01
C LYS A 48 19.55 13.96 -26.57
N GLN A 49 20.12 14.64 -25.56
CA GLN A 49 19.63 15.94 -25.09
C GLN A 49 19.78 17.02 -26.18
N ARG A 50 20.91 17.03 -26.90
CA ARG A 50 21.15 17.97 -28.00
C ARG A 50 20.24 17.74 -29.21
N LEU A 51 19.92 16.48 -29.51
CA LEU A 51 19.06 16.07 -30.62
C LEU A 51 17.56 16.23 -30.32
N GLN A 52 17.17 16.57 -29.09
CA GLN A 52 15.79 16.96 -28.76
C GLN A 52 15.47 18.36 -29.32
N TRP A 53 15.05 18.39 -30.57
CA TRP A 53 14.67 19.60 -31.30
C TRP A 53 13.29 20.16 -30.91
N ARG A 54 12.53 19.48 -30.04
CA ARG A 54 11.24 19.95 -29.48
C ARG A 54 11.27 19.86 -27.96
N THR A 55 11.07 21.00 -27.29
CA THR A 55 10.59 21.02 -25.90
C THR A 55 9.07 20.83 -25.91
N PRO A 56 8.50 19.92 -25.10
CA PRO A 56 7.06 19.86 -24.93
C PRO A 56 6.54 21.22 -24.43
N TYR A 57 5.32 21.55 -24.85
CA TYR A 57 4.73 22.87 -24.56
C TYR A 57 4.65 23.18 -23.05
N SER A 58 4.62 22.14 -22.20
CA SER A 58 4.58 22.18 -20.74
C SER A 58 5.88 22.65 -20.05
N GLU A 59 7.02 22.65 -20.75
CA GLU A 59 8.35 22.91 -20.16
C GLU A 59 8.95 24.28 -20.57
N ARG A 60 8.19 25.12 -21.28
CA ARG A 60 8.70 26.43 -21.73
C ARG A 60 8.63 27.48 -20.62
N PRO A 61 9.73 28.21 -20.34
CA PRO A 61 9.83 29.13 -19.21
C PRO A 61 8.91 30.37 -19.30
N ASP A 62 8.52 30.78 -20.52
CA ASP A 62 7.81 32.07 -20.75
C ASP A 62 6.29 31.92 -20.95
N SER A 63 5.66 30.83 -20.49
CA SER A 63 4.24 30.55 -20.76
C SER A 63 3.34 30.64 -19.53
N PHE A 64 2.16 31.26 -19.70
CA PHE A 64 1.10 31.49 -18.70
C PHE A 64 0.33 30.22 -18.22
N TYR A 65 0.98 29.04 -18.18
CA TYR A 65 0.27 27.75 -18.26
C TYR A 65 0.62 26.77 -17.12
N SER A 66 0.22 27.10 -15.90
CA SER A 66 0.11 26.09 -14.81
C SER A 66 -1.16 25.24 -14.96
N ALA A 67 -2.24 25.80 -15.52
CA ALA A 67 -3.53 25.11 -15.65
C ALA A 67 -3.53 23.94 -16.65
N PHE A 68 -2.81 24.03 -17.78
CA PHE A 68 -2.80 22.93 -18.76
C PHE A 68 -1.66 21.93 -18.60
N LYS A 69 -0.71 22.19 -17.70
CA LYS A 69 0.28 21.20 -17.28
C LYS A 69 -0.39 19.96 -16.65
N LEU A 70 -1.59 20.13 -16.10
CA LEU A 70 -2.45 19.06 -15.59
C LEU A 70 -2.93 18.09 -16.68
N PHE A 71 -2.96 18.52 -17.96
CA PHE A 71 -3.34 17.70 -19.11
C PHE A 71 -2.14 17.19 -19.92
N ALA A 72 -0.91 17.45 -19.47
CA ALA A 72 0.28 16.92 -20.13
C ALA A 72 0.30 15.40 -20.01
N SER A 73 0.63 14.69 -21.09
CA SER A 73 0.67 13.22 -21.12
C SER A 73 1.63 12.59 -20.10
N GLU A 74 2.58 13.38 -19.60
CA GLU A 74 3.56 12.98 -18.57
C GLU A 74 2.91 12.85 -17.17
N ASN A 75 1.88 13.66 -16.89
CA ASN A 75 1.01 13.48 -15.72
C ASN A 75 -0.20 12.64 -16.13
N ARG A 76 -0.07 11.30 -16.09
CA ARG A 76 -1.18 10.34 -16.24
C ARG A 76 -2.15 10.39 -15.04
N ASN A 77 -2.58 11.58 -14.63
CA ASN A 77 -3.59 11.76 -13.59
C ASN A 77 -4.97 11.57 -14.21
N SER A 78 -5.26 10.35 -14.67
CA SER A 78 -6.56 9.95 -15.26
C SER A 78 -7.71 10.37 -14.36
N GLU A 79 -7.55 10.21 -13.04
CA GLU A 79 -8.55 10.61 -12.05
C GLU A 79 -8.88 12.10 -12.07
N LEU A 80 -7.90 12.96 -12.33
CA LEU A 80 -8.09 14.41 -12.31
C LEU A 80 -8.76 14.89 -13.59
N VAL A 81 -8.38 14.30 -14.74
CA VAL A 81 -9.03 14.54 -16.03
C VAL A 81 -10.48 14.03 -16.01
N GLU A 82 -10.71 12.84 -15.47
CA GLU A 82 -12.04 12.25 -15.31
C GLU A 82 -12.93 13.12 -14.40
N LYS A 83 -12.40 13.59 -13.25
CA LYS A 83 -13.13 14.51 -12.36
C LYS A 83 -13.46 15.85 -13.00
N MET A 84 -12.62 16.37 -13.90
CA MET A 84 -12.90 17.61 -14.65
C MET A 84 -13.92 17.41 -15.77
N GLN A 85 -14.04 16.20 -16.31
CA GLN A 85 -15.04 15.88 -17.34
C GLN A 85 -16.43 15.66 -16.74
N GLN A 86 -16.51 15.29 -15.46
CA GLN A 86 -17.79 15.11 -14.76
C GLN A 86 -18.42 16.48 -14.40
N PRO A 87 -19.74 16.66 -14.61
CA PRO A 87 -20.42 17.88 -14.20
C PRO A 87 -20.33 18.05 -12.68
N ILE A 88 -20.08 19.27 -12.22
CA ILE A 88 -20.04 19.57 -10.78
C ILE A 88 -21.45 19.45 -10.22
N ASN A 89 -21.73 18.33 -9.54
CA ASN A 89 -22.99 18.11 -8.84
C ASN A 89 -22.98 18.91 -7.54
N LEU A 90 -23.59 20.11 -7.54
CA LEU A 90 -23.72 21.00 -6.38
C LEU A 90 -24.87 20.62 -5.43
N ALA A 91 -25.41 19.41 -5.54
CA ALA A 91 -26.48 18.94 -4.65
C ALA A 91 -25.95 18.82 -3.21
N PRO A 92 -26.76 19.13 -2.17
CA PRO A 92 -26.33 19.04 -0.77
C PRO A 92 -25.79 17.66 -0.38
N ALA A 93 -26.39 16.58 -0.89
CA ALA A 93 -25.91 15.21 -0.70
C ALA A 93 -24.53 14.98 -1.31
N ALA A 94 -24.31 15.43 -2.56
CA ALA A 94 -23.03 15.33 -3.25
C ALA A 94 -21.94 16.17 -2.57
N ILE A 95 -22.29 17.33 -1.99
CA ILE A 95 -21.37 18.15 -1.19
C ILE A 95 -20.95 17.40 0.08
N LEU A 96 -21.89 16.74 0.75
CA LEU A 96 -21.62 15.95 1.96
C LEU A 96 -20.73 14.74 1.64
N GLU A 97 -21.04 14.00 0.57
CA GLU A 97 -20.19 12.90 0.08
C GLU A 97 -18.79 13.39 -0.30
N TRP A 98 -18.70 14.52 -1.00
CA TRP A 98 -17.42 15.14 -1.34
C TRP A 98 -16.61 15.49 -0.09
N TRP A 99 -17.27 16.05 0.93
CA TRP A 99 -16.65 16.39 2.22
C TRP A 99 -16.14 15.15 2.95
N GLN A 100 -16.97 14.09 3.04
CA GLN A 100 -16.58 12.82 3.65
C GLN A 100 -15.40 12.19 2.91
N LYS A 101 -15.46 12.14 1.57
CA LYS A 101 -14.40 11.62 0.72
C LYS A 101 -13.11 12.44 0.87
N ARG A 102 -13.22 13.76 0.97
CA ARG A 102 -12.06 14.63 1.19
C ARG A 102 -11.44 14.39 2.57
N ARG A 103 -12.25 14.26 3.62
CA ARG A 103 -11.77 13.91 4.97
C ARG A 103 -11.04 12.57 4.96
N ALA A 104 -11.64 11.53 4.39
CA ALA A 104 -11.03 10.21 4.26
C ALA A 104 -9.71 10.25 3.48
N ASN A 105 -9.66 10.99 2.36
CA ASN A 105 -8.42 11.14 1.58
C ASN A 105 -7.32 11.88 2.35
N ILE A 106 -7.67 12.91 3.11
CA ILE A 106 -6.72 13.62 3.98
C ILE A 106 -6.21 12.66 5.05
N GLU A 107 -7.09 11.89 5.67
CA GLU A 107 -6.73 10.95 6.72
C GLU A 107 -5.83 9.81 6.21
N ALA A 108 -6.15 9.21 5.06
CA ALA A 108 -5.30 8.25 4.37
C ALA A 108 -3.93 8.85 4.02
N HIS A 109 -3.89 10.10 3.56
CA HIS A 109 -2.64 10.79 3.29
C HIS A 109 -1.79 11.00 4.57
N MET A 110 -2.42 11.36 5.68
CA MET A 110 -1.76 11.51 6.99
C MET A 110 -1.29 10.17 7.57
N GLN A 111 -1.78 9.04 7.04
CA GLN A 111 -1.40 7.69 7.46
C GLN A 111 -0.25 7.09 6.65
N LYS A 112 0.24 7.78 5.62
CA LYS A 112 1.36 7.29 4.81
C LYS A 112 2.60 6.99 5.65
N PHE A 113 3.25 5.90 5.29
CA PHE A 113 4.54 5.50 5.87
C PHE A 113 5.60 6.58 5.65
N ILE A 114 6.27 6.99 6.74
CA ILE A 114 7.34 7.99 6.71
C ILE A 114 8.68 7.30 7.02
N PRO A 115 9.52 7.00 6.02
CA PRO A 115 10.77 6.25 6.24
C PRO A 115 11.74 7.00 7.17
N GLU A 116 11.79 8.32 7.10
CA GLU A 116 12.67 9.15 7.93
C GLU A 116 12.36 9.03 9.43
N ARG A 117 11.08 8.88 9.79
CA ARG A 117 10.65 8.67 11.18
C ARG A 117 11.12 7.31 11.71
N HIS A 118 10.99 6.28 10.88
CA HIS A 118 11.45 4.93 11.22
C HIS A 118 12.97 4.84 11.34
N ALA A 119 13.71 5.59 10.49
CA ALA A 119 15.17 5.66 10.56
C ALA A 119 15.67 6.37 11.83
N THR A 120 14.92 7.33 12.37
CA THR A 120 15.33 8.15 13.52
C THR A 120 14.88 7.58 14.87
N LEU A 121 13.65 7.07 14.96
CA LEU A 121 13.09 6.52 16.19
C LEU A 121 13.21 5.00 16.29
N GLY A 122 13.46 4.31 15.18
CA GLY A 122 13.32 2.84 15.07
C GLY A 122 11.88 2.42 14.78
N ASP A 123 11.72 1.22 14.24
CA ASP A 123 10.41 0.73 13.79
C ASP A 123 9.40 0.58 14.95
N ASP A 124 9.83 0.06 16.10
CA ASP A 124 8.97 -0.15 17.26
C ASP A 124 8.39 1.17 17.81
N ILE A 125 9.26 2.15 18.07
CA ILE A 125 8.87 3.43 18.67
C ILE A 125 8.12 4.30 17.65
N ALA A 126 8.53 4.33 16.38
CA ALA A 126 7.82 5.05 15.33
C ALA A 126 6.38 4.55 15.17
N THR A 127 6.19 3.22 15.20
CA THR A 127 4.87 2.61 15.13
C THR A 127 4.06 2.86 16.41
N ALA A 128 4.68 2.83 17.58
CA ALA A 128 4.02 3.22 18.84
C ALA A 128 3.45 4.64 18.77
N HIS A 129 4.24 5.62 18.32
CA HIS A 129 3.76 6.98 18.09
C HIS A 129 2.60 7.05 17.09
N PHE A 130 2.67 6.26 16.02
CA PHE A 130 1.63 6.24 14.98
C PHE A 130 0.28 5.74 15.52
N ILE A 131 0.31 4.68 16.34
CA ILE A 131 -0.88 4.02 16.91
C ILE A 131 -1.49 4.88 18.02
N VAL A 132 -0.67 5.33 18.99
CA VAL A 132 -1.16 6.07 20.16
C VAL A 132 -1.78 7.40 19.75
N HIS A 133 -1.18 8.12 18.80
CA HIS A 133 -1.74 9.37 18.26
C HIS A 133 -3.14 9.20 17.63
N ARG A 134 -3.55 7.97 17.28
CA ARG A 134 -4.86 7.68 16.67
C ARG A 134 -5.85 7.03 17.62
N GLY A 135 -5.53 7.03 18.92
CA GLY A 135 -6.37 6.42 19.95
C GLY A 135 -6.16 4.93 20.13
N GLY A 136 -5.15 4.34 19.48
CA GLY A 136 -4.74 2.98 19.78
C GLY A 136 -3.93 2.88 21.07
N SER A 137 -3.70 1.66 21.54
CA SER A 137 -2.93 1.38 22.75
C SER A 137 -1.79 0.42 22.44
N VAL A 138 -0.65 0.63 23.10
CA VAL A 138 0.55 -0.18 22.88
C VAL A 138 1.20 -0.58 24.19
N ARG A 139 1.99 -1.66 24.13
CA ARG A 139 2.75 -2.16 25.27
C ARG A 139 4.11 -2.66 24.84
N PHE A 140 5.14 -2.19 25.54
CA PHE A 140 6.51 -2.63 25.35
C PHE A 140 6.84 -3.86 26.20
N ARG A 141 7.89 -4.56 25.78
CA ARG A 141 8.46 -5.69 26.50
C ARG A 141 8.90 -5.28 27.91
N GLY A 142 8.31 -5.91 28.92
CA GLY A 142 8.64 -5.67 30.33
C GLY A 142 7.75 -4.64 31.03
N ASP A 143 6.97 -3.87 30.26
CA ASP A 143 5.98 -2.96 30.83
C ASP A 143 4.70 -3.72 31.19
N THR A 144 4.06 -3.32 32.29
CA THR A 144 2.78 -3.92 32.72
C THR A 144 1.59 -3.07 32.28
N GLN A 145 1.80 -1.77 32.04
CA GLN A 145 0.75 -0.82 31.71
C GLN A 145 0.63 -0.62 30.21
N TRP A 146 -0.60 -0.37 29.76
CA TRP A 146 -0.89 0.03 28.39
C TRP A 146 -0.65 1.53 28.25
N ILE A 147 0.09 1.91 27.22
CA ILE A 147 0.27 3.31 26.85
C ILE A 147 -0.85 3.66 25.88
N LYS A 148 -1.71 4.59 26.28
CA LYS A 148 -2.79 5.16 25.48
C LYS A 148 -2.65 6.68 25.44
N MET A 149 -3.42 7.32 24.56
CA MET A 149 -3.60 8.76 24.59
C MET A 149 -4.55 9.13 25.74
N ASP A 150 -4.18 10.15 26.51
CA ASP A 150 -5.03 10.72 27.55
C ASP A 150 -6.09 11.66 26.94
N ASP A 151 -7.07 12.07 27.76
CA ASP A 151 -8.17 12.95 27.32
C ASP A 151 -7.69 14.34 26.85
N ASP A 152 -6.46 14.72 27.21
CA ASP A 152 -5.78 15.96 26.80
C ASP A 152 -4.88 15.80 25.56
N ASP A 153 -5.05 14.72 24.78
CA ASP A 153 -4.25 14.38 23.58
C ASP A 153 -2.74 14.21 23.85
N GLN A 154 -2.36 13.94 25.10
CA GLN A 154 -0.97 13.72 25.52
C GLN A 154 -0.71 12.22 25.73
N TYR A 155 0.52 11.80 25.46
CA TYR A 155 0.98 10.44 25.70
C TYR A 155 2.49 10.44 25.99
N ASP A 156 2.93 9.52 26.85
CA ASP A 156 4.33 9.41 27.25
C ASP A 156 5.04 8.38 26.37
N LEU A 157 5.75 8.86 25.34
CA LEU A 157 6.59 8.05 24.48
C LEU A 157 7.95 8.74 24.24
N PRO A 158 9.07 7.99 24.20
CA PRO A 158 10.38 8.55 23.94
C PRO A 158 10.47 9.19 22.55
N ARG A 159 10.95 10.44 22.49
CA ARG A 159 11.14 11.17 21.22
C ARG A 159 12.41 10.75 20.45
N HIS A 160 13.23 9.91 21.05
CA HIS A 160 14.48 9.42 20.49
C HIS A 160 14.52 7.90 20.53
N HIS A 161 15.27 7.28 19.63
CA HIS A 161 15.48 5.83 19.64
C HIS A 161 16.12 5.38 20.95
N VAL A 162 15.43 4.51 21.69
CA VAL A 162 15.94 3.85 22.90
C VAL A 162 16.22 2.39 22.58
N PRO A 163 17.50 1.97 22.56
CA PRO A 163 17.86 0.59 22.30
C PRO A 163 17.24 -0.34 23.35
N GLY A 164 16.53 -1.38 22.90
CA GLY A 164 15.95 -2.40 23.77
C GLY A 164 14.46 -2.23 24.07
N MET A 165 13.85 -1.10 23.71
CA MET A 165 12.39 -0.98 23.67
C MET A 165 11.85 -1.72 22.45
N VAL A 166 11.08 -2.77 22.72
CA VAL A 166 10.51 -3.66 21.71
C VAL A 166 9.01 -3.69 21.91
N LEU A 167 8.24 -3.55 20.84
CA LEU A 167 6.79 -3.60 20.90
C LEU A 167 6.33 -5.07 20.95
N GLU A 168 5.60 -5.46 22.00
CA GLU A 168 5.08 -6.82 22.15
C GLU A 168 3.57 -6.89 21.91
N GLU A 169 2.82 -5.87 22.33
CA GLU A 169 1.36 -5.86 22.21
C GLU A 169 0.87 -4.56 21.59
N VAL A 170 0.01 -4.67 20.59
CA VAL A 170 -0.62 -3.55 19.87
C VAL A 170 -2.13 -3.77 19.82
N ARG A 171 -2.87 -2.75 20.24
CA ARG A 171 -4.33 -2.67 20.11
C ARG A 171 -4.70 -1.46 19.26
N CYS A 172 -5.36 -1.72 18.14
CA CYS A 172 -5.89 -0.72 17.22
C CYS A 172 -7.42 -0.64 17.34
N ASP A 173 -7.95 -0.83 18.54
CA ASP A 173 -9.38 -1.01 18.78
C ASP A 173 -10.14 0.29 18.50
N GLY A 174 -11.18 0.23 17.67
CA GLY A 174 -12.01 1.39 17.28
C GLY A 174 -11.29 2.45 16.43
N MET A 175 -10.09 2.17 15.94
CA MET A 175 -9.32 3.10 15.12
C MET A 175 -9.78 3.09 13.65
N GLN A 176 -9.70 4.22 12.96
CA GLN A 176 -9.85 4.31 11.51
C GLN A 176 -8.48 4.09 10.83
N LEU A 177 -8.17 2.84 10.50
CA LEU A 177 -6.91 2.47 9.85
C LEU A 177 -7.09 2.33 8.33
N PHE A 178 -6.33 3.11 7.57
CA PHE A 178 -6.23 3.01 6.12
C PHE A 178 -5.07 2.10 5.71
N TYR A 179 -5.11 1.62 4.46
CA TYR A 179 -4.16 0.67 3.92
C TYR A 179 -2.72 1.18 3.99
N GLU A 180 -2.51 2.48 3.77
CA GLU A 180 -1.20 3.13 3.85
C GLU A 180 -0.58 3.07 5.24
N GLY A 181 -1.41 3.11 6.29
CA GLY A 181 -0.97 3.05 7.69
C GLY A 181 -0.50 1.66 8.12
N MET A 182 -0.87 0.60 7.40
CA MET A 182 -0.52 -0.78 7.70
C MET A 182 0.96 -1.08 7.58
N GLU A 183 1.69 -0.30 6.78
CA GLU A 183 3.14 -0.49 6.58
C GLU A 183 3.94 -0.24 7.87
N ASN A 184 3.42 0.57 8.79
CA ASN A 184 4.05 0.79 10.10
C ASN A 184 4.05 -0.50 10.95
N ILE A 185 2.95 -1.26 10.93
CA ILE A 185 2.77 -2.49 11.73
C ILE A 185 3.57 -3.66 11.13
N GLN A 186 3.78 -3.66 9.81
CA GLN A 186 4.47 -4.74 9.09
C GLN A 186 5.87 -5.03 9.63
N LYS A 187 6.62 -4.00 10.05
CA LYS A 187 8.04 -4.14 10.45
C LYS A 187 8.26 -4.65 11.88
N LEU A 188 7.19 -4.98 12.60
CA LEU A 188 7.26 -5.41 14.00
C LEU A 188 7.55 -6.91 14.13
N LEU A 189 8.82 -7.29 14.06
CA LEU A 189 9.26 -8.70 14.08
C LEU A 189 8.98 -9.44 15.40
N ARG A 190 8.84 -8.71 16.51
CA ARG A 190 8.73 -9.27 17.87
C ARG A 190 7.32 -9.10 18.47
N LEU A 191 6.37 -8.67 17.65
CA LEU A 191 4.98 -8.49 18.07
C LEU A 191 4.35 -9.85 18.40
N LYS A 192 3.75 -9.96 19.58
CA LYS A 192 3.06 -11.17 20.07
C LYS A 192 1.55 -11.02 19.99
N HIS A 193 1.01 -9.87 20.36
CA HIS A 193 -0.42 -9.65 20.43
C HIS A 193 -0.83 -8.48 19.53
N LEU A 194 -1.80 -8.70 18.65
CA LEU A 194 -2.32 -7.70 17.73
C LEU A 194 -3.86 -7.71 17.77
N SER A 195 -4.47 -6.55 17.99
CA SER A 195 -5.92 -6.41 18.03
C SER A 195 -6.41 -5.35 17.03
N PHE A 196 -7.43 -5.72 16.26
CA PHE A 196 -8.17 -4.85 15.35
C PHE A 196 -9.66 -4.85 15.69
N GLU A 197 -9.99 -4.75 16.98
CA GLU A 197 -11.38 -4.80 17.40
C GLU A 197 -12.17 -3.60 16.89
N ASN A 198 -13.33 -3.84 16.30
CA ASN A 198 -14.25 -2.81 15.81
C ASN A 198 -13.61 -1.84 14.77
N VAL A 199 -12.68 -2.35 13.95
CA VAL A 199 -12.07 -1.60 12.84
C VAL A 199 -12.89 -1.81 11.56
N SER A 200 -13.78 -0.85 11.28
CA SER A 200 -14.73 -0.93 10.16
C SER A 200 -14.12 -1.06 8.75
N LEU A 201 -12.90 -0.55 8.55
CA LEU A 201 -12.20 -0.57 7.25
C LEU A 201 -11.35 -1.84 7.05
N PHE A 202 -11.34 -2.75 8.02
CA PHE A 202 -10.47 -3.92 7.99
C PHE A 202 -11.11 -5.06 7.18
N ASP A 203 -10.64 -5.19 5.94
CA ASP A 203 -11.09 -6.19 4.96
C ASP A 203 -10.09 -7.36 4.80
N ASP A 204 -10.45 -8.35 3.98
CA ASP A 204 -9.60 -9.48 3.59
C ASP A 204 -8.22 -9.06 3.07
N TRP A 205 -8.13 -7.94 2.34
CA TRP A 205 -6.87 -7.42 1.82
C TRP A 205 -5.94 -6.89 2.91
N TYR A 206 -6.48 -6.38 4.03
CA TYR A 206 -5.67 -5.97 5.17
C TYR A 206 -5.06 -7.20 5.85
N LEU A 207 -5.85 -8.27 5.99
CA LEU A 207 -5.38 -9.52 6.58
C LEU A 207 -4.33 -10.21 5.70
N ASP A 208 -4.52 -10.21 4.38
CA ASP A 208 -3.55 -10.73 3.41
C ASP A 208 -2.21 -9.97 3.52
N ARG A 209 -2.25 -8.65 3.69
CA ARG A 209 -1.06 -7.82 3.85
C ARG A 209 -0.30 -8.11 5.14
N ILE A 210 -1.00 -8.31 6.27
CA ILE A 210 -0.38 -8.66 7.56
C ILE A 210 0.28 -10.04 7.48
N SER A 211 -0.45 -11.02 6.96
CA SER A 211 0.03 -12.39 6.85
C SER A 211 1.16 -12.54 5.81
N GLY A 212 1.20 -11.69 4.78
CA GLY A 212 2.24 -11.68 3.75
C GLY A 212 3.60 -11.18 4.25
N ASN A 213 3.63 -10.33 5.28
CA ASN A 213 4.89 -9.81 5.83
C ASN A 213 5.48 -10.69 6.94
N THR A 214 4.88 -11.87 7.18
CA THR A 214 5.27 -12.89 8.17
C THR A 214 5.65 -12.28 9.51
N LEU A 215 4.67 -11.94 10.36
CA LEU A 215 4.92 -11.59 11.76
C LEU A 215 5.31 -12.88 12.52
N PRO A 216 6.61 -13.17 12.71
CA PRO A 216 7.06 -14.51 13.05
C PRO A 216 6.82 -14.85 14.53
N SER A 217 6.54 -13.84 15.36
CA SER A 217 6.30 -14.01 16.81
C SER A 217 4.83 -13.78 17.18
N LEU A 218 3.93 -13.59 16.22
CA LEU A 218 2.54 -13.26 16.51
C LEU A 218 1.81 -14.48 17.05
N GLU A 219 1.35 -14.39 18.30
CA GLU A 219 0.68 -15.46 19.04
C GLU A 219 -0.83 -15.23 19.16
N LYS A 220 -1.27 -13.98 19.30
CA LYS A 220 -2.68 -13.61 19.46
C LYS A 220 -3.10 -12.57 18.43
N LEU A 221 -4.16 -12.86 17.70
CA LEU A 221 -4.78 -11.94 16.75
C LEU A 221 -6.26 -11.78 17.07
N ASN A 222 -6.71 -10.55 17.28
CA ASN A 222 -8.12 -10.22 17.48
C ASN A 222 -8.69 -9.49 16.26
N LEU A 223 -9.74 -10.05 15.67
CA LEU A 223 -10.42 -9.59 14.46
C LEU A 223 -11.92 -9.36 14.70
N ARG A 224 -12.35 -9.19 15.96
CA ARG A 224 -13.76 -8.91 16.27
C ARG A 224 -14.24 -7.59 15.69
N GLY A 225 -15.48 -7.52 15.22
CA GLY A 225 -16.09 -6.33 14.63
C GLY A 225 -15.44 -5.87 13.32
N THR A 226 -14.78 -6.77 12.58
CA THR A 226 -14.15 -6.48 11.29
C THR A 226 -14.95 -7.04 10.11
N ALA A 227 -14.70 -6.56 8.90
CA ALA A 227 -15.40 -6.94 7.68
C ALA A 227 -14.74 -8.15 6.97
N ILE A 228 -14.14 -9.07 7.73
CA ILE A 228 -13.37 -10.21 7.19
C ILE A 228 -14.31 -11.34 6.75
N THR A 229 -13.96 -11.96 5.63
CA THR A 229 -14.64 -13.14 5.09
C THR A 229 -13.80 -14.40 5.25
N HIS A 230 -14.40 -15.57 4.98
CA HIS A 230 -13.70 -16.85 4.98
C HIS A 230 -12.49 -16.87 4.00
N ARG A 231 -12.51 -16.03 2.96
CA ARG A 231 -11.40 -15.92 2.00
C ARG A 231 -10.19 -15.27 2.62
N GLY A 232 -10.39 -14.17 3.36
CA GLY A 232 -9.35 -13.53 4.14
C GLY A 232 -8.80 -14.49 5.19
N LEU A 233 -9.66 -15.19 5.94
CA LEU A 233 -9.22 -16.08 7.02
C LEU A 233 -8.20 -17.13 6.57
N ASN A 234 -8.35 -17.68 5.36
CA ASN A 234 -7.41 -18.66 4.82
C ASN A 234 -5.96 -18.16 4.85
N CYS A 235 -5.69 -16.86 4.64
CA CYS A 235 -4.31 -16.35 4.57
C CYS A 235 -3.51 -16.48 5.88
N LEU A 236 -4.18 -16.78 7.00
CA LEU A 236 -3.56 -17.00 8.30
C LEU A 236 -2.64 -18.23 8.35
N TYR A 237 -2.69 -19.15 7.37
CA TYR A 237 -1.72 -20.25 7.28
C TYR A 237 -0.26 -19.76 7.24
N ARG A 238 -0.02 -18.51 6.82
CA ARG A 238 1.32 -17.89 6.76
C ARG A 238 1.87 -17.44 8.12
N LEU A 239 1.06 -17.51 9.18
CA LEU A 239 1.44 -17.10 10.54
C LEU A 239 1.63 -18.36 11.42
N PRO A 240 2.81 -19.01 11.36
CA PRO A 240 3.03 -20.31 11.99
C PRO A 240 3.02 -20.27 13.53
N SER A 241 3.22 -19.10 14.13
CA SER A 241 3.28 -18.93 15.59
C SER A 241 1.95 -18.52 16.21
N LEU A 242 0.89 -18.38 15.40
CA LEU A 242 -0.42 -17.97 15.88
C LEU A 242 -1.05 -19.07 16.73
N LYS A 243 -1.42 -18.74 17.96
CA LYS A 243 -2.03 -19.67 18.93
C LYS A 243 -3.49 -19.34 19.21
N LEU A 244 -3.85 -18.06 19.19
CA LEU A 244 -5.19 -17.60 19.53
C LEU A 244 -5.70 -16.62 18.47
N LEU A 245 -6.85 -16.95 17.89
CA LEU A 245 -7.57 -16.10 16.96
C LEU A 245 -8.95 -15.76 17.54
N LEU A 246 -9.21 -14.47 17.76
CA LEU A 246 -10.50 -13.98 18.24
C LEU A 246 -11.33 -13.47 17.06
N VAL A 247 -12.53 -14.02 16.92
CA VAL A 247 -13.52 -13.65 15.88
C VAL A 247 -14.90 -13.54 16.52
N ASP A 248 -15.85 -12.80 15.95
CA ASP A 248 -17.16 -12.62 16.59
C ASP A 248 -17.94 -13.94 16.68
N ASP A 249 -18.16 -14.56 15.52
CA ASP A 249 -18.95 -15.79 15.39
C ASP A 249 -18.17 -16.83 14.56
N PRO A 250 -17.52 -17.82 15.19
CA PRO A 250 -16.74 -18.85 14.49
C PRO A 250 -17.61 -19.85 13.70
N GLU A 251 -18.95 -19.80 13.84
CA GLU A 251 -19.87 -20.71 13.14
C GLU A 251 -20.91 -19.97 12.27
N ARG A 252 -20.62 -18.73 11.87
CA ARG A 252 -21.56 -17.91 11.08
C ARG A 252 -21.96 -18.55 9.74
N ASP A 253 -21.01 -19.21 9.07
CA ASP A 253 -21.19 -19.80 7.74
C ASP A 253 -20.49 -21.17 7.64
N ILE A 254 -20.99 -22.05 6.77
CA ILE A 254 -20.43 -23.38 6.51
C ILE A 254 -19.00 -23.24 5.98
N HIS A 255 -18.77 -22.28 5.07
CA HIS A 255 -17.44 -22.01 4.54
C HIS A 255 -16.48 -21.52 5.62
N TRP A 256 -16.98 -20.70 6.56
CA TRP A 256 -16.19 -20.21 7.66
C TRP A 256 -15.74 -21.35 8.59
N LYS A 257 -16.69 -22.24 8.96
CA LYS A 257 -16.39 -23.42 9.78
C LYS A 257 -15.38 -24.35 9.09
N LEU A 258 -15.51 -24.52 7.77
CA LEU A 258 -14.55 -25.29 6.99
C LEU A 258 -13.16 -24.66 7.02
N THR A 259 -13.06 -23.34 6.82
CA THR A 259 -11.77 -22.63 6.87
C THR A 259 -11.13 -22.70 8.26
N VAL A 260 -11.91 -22.58 9.33
CA VAL A 260 -11.40 -22.77 10.70
C VAL A 260 -10.85 -24.18 10.88
N ALA A 261 -11.58 -25.22 10.46
CA ALA A 261 -11.10 -26.60 10.54
C ALA A 261 -9.82 -26.82 9.72
N MET A 262 -9.70 -26.21 8.54
CA MET A 262 -8.46 -26.24 7.75
C MET A 262 -7.32 -25.56 8.50
N LEU A 263 -7.53 -24.38 9.08
CA LEU A 263 -6.48 -23.69 9.84
C LEU A 263 -6.02 -24.48 11.08
N GLU A 264 -6.94 -25.15 11.77
CA GLU A 264 -6.61 -26.05 12.89
C GLU A 264 -5.82 -27.28 12.44
N GLU A 265 -6.10 -27.83 11.26
CA GLU A 265 -5.32 -28.92 10.66
C GLU A 265 -3.90 -28.46 10.31
N TRP A 266 -3.76 -27.25 9.75
CA TRP A 266 -2.46 -26.67 9.39
C TRP A 266 -1.62 -26.27 10.60
N ASN A 267 -2.25 -25.72 11.63
CA ASN A 267 -1.59 -25.35 12.88
C ASN A 267 -2.37 -25.93 14.08
N PRO A 268 -1.96 -27.11 14.59
CA PRO A 268 -2.62 -27.76 15.72
C PRO A 268 -2.61 -26.96 17.03
N SER A 269 -1.77 -25.93 17.13
CA SER A 269 -1.69 -25.06 18.31
C SER A 269 -2.65 -23.86 18.23
N LEU A 270 -3.25 -23.61 17.06
CA LEU A 270 -4.20 -22.53 16.84
C LEU A 270 -5.56 -22.88 17.44
N ARG A 271 -6.12 -21.94 18.19
CA ARG A 271 -7.50 -22.00 18.70
C ARG A 271 -8.26 -20.77 18.21
N VAL A 272 -9.42 -21.01 17.60
CA VAL A 272 -10.35 -19.96 17.18
C VAL A 272 -11.48 -19.88 18.20
N THR A 273 -11.66 -18.72 18.83
CA THR A 273 -12.67 -18.53 19.88
C THR A 273 -13.36 -17.18 19.75
N SER A 274 -14.60 -17.11 20.21
CA SER A 274 -15.34 -15.84 20.31
C SER A 274 -15.11 -15.09 21.60
N ASN A 275 -14.48 -15.71 22.61
CA ASN A 275 -14.23 -15.12 23.93
C ASN A 275 -12.75 -15.12 24.27
N ASP A 276 -12.29 -14.09 25.00
CA ASP A 276 -10.88 -13.95 25.39
C ASP A 276 -10.50 -14.75 26.66
N GLN A 277 -11.16 -15.90 26.87
CA GLN A 277 -10.98 -16.76 28.05
C GLN A 277 -10.20 -18.02 27.71
#